data_AF-A0A440IAZ7-F1
#
_entry.id   AF-A0A440IAZ7-F1
#
_cell.length_a   1.000
_cell.length_b   1.000
_cell.length_c   1.000
_cell.angle_alpha   90.00
_cell.angle_beta   90.00
_cell.angle_gamma   90.00
#
_symmetry.space_group_name_H-M   'P 1'
#
loop_
_entity.id
_entity.type
_entity.pdbx_description
1 polymer ?
#
loop_
_entity_poly.entity_id
_entity_poly.type
_entity_poly.pdbx_seq_one_letter_code
_entity_poly.pdbx_strand_id
1 'polypeptide(L)' 'MTRAKLRLARAAMGQLETKVRDLCAELGITRQTLYRFVGPNGELRADGEKLLAR' A
#
# COMPACT_ATOMS: atom_id res chain seq x y z
N MET A 1 1.23 -8.70 3.87
CA MET A 1 0.27 -7.84 3.17
C MET A 1 -1.01 -8.64 2.92
N THR A 2 -2.20 -8.07 3.14
CA THR A 2 -3.50 -8.72 2.83
C THR A 2 -4.26 -7.86 1.81
N ARG A 3 -5.31 -8.40 1.16
CA ARG A 3 -6.11 -7.64 0.18
C ARG A 3 -6.75 -6.39 0.79
N ALA A 4 -7.25 -6.49 2.01
CA ALA A 4 -7.82 -5.35 2.74
C ALA A 4 -6.76 -4.25 2.97
N LYS A 5 -5.59 -4.62 3.50
CA LYS A 5 -4.46 -3.70 3.72
C LYS A 5 -4.00 -3.05 2.41
N LEU A 6 -3.98 -3.82 1.32
CA LEU A 6 -3.59 -3.32 -0.01
C LEU A 6 -4.59 -2.29 -0.55
N ARG A 7 -5.89 -2.53 -0.42
CA ARG A 7 -6.93 -1.57 -0.86
C ARG A 7 -6.85 -0.27 -0.08
N LEU A 8 -6.64 -0.35 1.23
CA LEU A 8 -6.43 0.83 2.09
C LEU A 8 -5.15 1.57 1.68
N ALA A 9 -4.04 0.86 1.55
CA ALA A 9 -2.76 1.44 1.13
C ALA A 9 -2.87 2.15 -0.23
N ARG A 10 -3.56 1.54 -1.20
CA ARG A 10 -3.81 2.13 -2.53
C ARG A 10 -4.56 3.47 -2.42
N ALA A 11 -5.60 3.53 -1.59
CA ALA A 11 -6.39 4.74 -1.40
C ALA A 11 -5.60 5.83 -0.66
N ALA A 12 -4.88 5.45 0.40
CA ALA A 12 -4.10 6.38 1.23
C ALA A 12 -2.92 6.98 0.47
N MET A 13 -2.13 6.17 -0.25
CA MET A 13 -0.93 6.65 -0.94
C MET A 13 -1.22 7.71 -2.02
N GLY A 14 -2.45 7.76 -2.56
CA GLY A 14 -2.86 8.81 -3.50
C GLY A 14 -3.16 10.18 -2.87
N GLN A 15 -3.15 10.31 -1.54
CA GLN A 15 -3.43 11.56 -0.84
C GLN A 15 -2.11 12.27 -0.46
N LEU A 16 -2.00 13.56 -0.80
CA LEU A 16 -0.81 14.38 -0.52
C LEU A 16 -0.47 14.47 0.97
N GLU A 17 -1.48 14.35 1.84
CA GLU A 17 -1.32 14.44 3.29
C GLU A 17 -0.86 13.12 3.94
N THR A 18 -0.78 12.03 3.16
CA THR A 18 -0.45 10.71 3.68
C THR A 18 0.98 10.63 4.17
N LYS A 19 1.11 10.40 5.48
CA LYS A 19 2.39 10.11 6.13
C LYS A 19 2.68 8.62 6.04
N VAL A 20 3.59 8.23 5.15
CA VAL A 20 3.96 6.82 4.91
C VAL A 20 4.35 6.08 6.21
N ARG A 21 5.01 6.75 7.15
CA ARG A 21 5.37 6.15 8.45
C ARG A 21 4.13 5.72 9.23
N ASP A 22 3.13 6.59 9.30
CA ASP A 22 1.94 6.40 10.12
C ASP A 22 1.02 5.37 9.45
N LEU A 23 0.90 5.42 8.12
CA LEU A 23 0.22 4.40 7.32
C LEU A 23 0.84 3.00 7.52
N CYS A 24 2.17 2.89 7.50
CA CYS A 24 2.85 1.62 7.77
C CYS A 24 2.59 1.09 9.19
N ALA A 25 2.55 1.99 10.19
CA ALA A 25 2.27 1.64 11.58
C ALA A 25 0.83 1.13 11.74
N GLU A 26 -0.16 1.84 11.18
CA GLU A 26 -1.57 1.42 11.19
C GLU A 26 -1.77 0.08 10.50
N LEU A 27 -1.14 -0.12 9.34
CA LEU A 27 -1.21 -1.37 8.59
C LEU A 27 -0.41 -2.51 9.23
N GLY A 28 0.46 -2.23 10.20
CA GLY A 28 1.38 -3.21 10.79
C GLY A 28 2.31 -3.83 9.74
N ILE A 29 2.88 -3.01 8.86
CA ILE A 29 3.81 -3.44 7.79
C ILE A 29 5.03 -2.52 7.72
N THR A 30 6.10 -3.01 7.10
CA THR A 30 7.28 -2.17 6.81
C THR A 30 7.08 -1.31 5.57
N ARG A 31 7.83 -0.21 5.42
CA ARG A 31 7.86 0.60 4.18
C ARG A 31 8.27 -0.23 2.97
N GLN A 32 9.21 -1.17 3.15
CA GLN A 32 9.60 -2.11 2.11
C GLN A 32 8.39 -2.96 1.66
N THR A 33 7.59 -3.44 2.61
CA THR A 33 6.37 -4.19 2.29
C THR A 33 5.34 -3.30 1.61
N LEU A 34 5.16 -2.04 2.03
CA LEU A 34 4.24 -1.12 1.37
C LEU A 34 4.67 -0.87 -0.09
N TYR A 35 5.91 -0.43 -0.29
CA TYR A 35 6.44 -0.08 -1.60
C TYR A 35 6.57 -1.28 -2.55
N ARG A 36 6.67 -2.51 -2.06
CA ARG A 36 6.63 -3.67 -2.94
C ARG A 36 5.28 -3.80 -3.67
N PHE A 37 4.17 -3.36 -3.07
CA PHE A 37 2.83 -3.54 -3.63
C PHE A 37 2.20 -2.25 -4.17
N VAL A 38 2.55 -1.08 -3.62
CA VAL A 38 1.93 0.21 -3.96
C VAL A 38 3.01 1.26 -4.19
N GLY A 39 2.89 2.05 -5.27
CA GLY A 39 3.76 3.17 -5.55
C GLY A 39 3.36 4.47 -4.82
N PRO A 40 4.16 5.54 -4.95
CA PRO A 40 3.99 6.79 -4.22
C PRO A 40 2.66 7.50 -4.51
N ASN A 41 2.01 7.23 -5.65
CA ASN A 41 0.74 7.88 -6.02
C ASN A 41 -0.46 6.94 -5.86
N GLY A 42 -0.29 5.80 -5.19
CA GLY A 42 -1.34 4.79 -5.03
C GLY A 42 -1.50 3.84 -6.22
N GLU A 43 -0.60 3.86 -7.20
CA GLU A 43 -0.60 2.87 -8.27
C GLU A 43 -0.20 1.48 -7.75
N LEU A 44 -0.86 0.44 -8.25
CA LEU A 44 -0.49 -0.93 -7.91
C LEU A 44 0.78 -1.32 -8.67
N ARG A 45 1.69 -2.00 -7.98
CA ARG A 45 2.84 -2.66 -8.61
C ARG A 45 2.51 -4.12 -8.89
N ALA A 46 3.41 -4.81 -9.60
CA ALA A 46 3.21 -6.21 -10.02
C ALA A 46 2.77 -7.14 -8.87
N ASP A 47 3.34 -7.00 -7.66
CA ASP A 47 2.93 -7.81 -6.50
C ASP A 47 1.56 -7.41 -5.95
N GLY A 48 1.18 -6.13 -6.06
CA GLY A 48 -0.15 -5.60 -5.77
C GLY A 48 -1.21 -6.16 -6.71
N GLU A 49 -0.94 -6.14 -8.01
CA GLU A 49 -1.83 -6.68 -9.04
C GLU A 49 -2.05 -8.18 -8.83
N LYS A 50 -0.97 -8.95 -8.66
CA LYS A 50 -1.04 -10.40 -8.37
C LYS A 50 -1.86 -10.72 -7.13
N LEU A 51 -1.79 -9.90 -6.08
CA LEU A 51 -2.53 -10.12 -4.83
C LEU A 51 -4.04 -9.89 -4.99
N LEU A 52 -4.45 -9.00 -5.89
CA LEU A 52 -5.86 -8.68 -6.17
C LEU A 52 -6.48 -9.51 -7.29
N ALA A 53 -5.68 -10.04 -8.21
CA ALA A 53 -6.14 -10.87 -9.33
C ALA A 53 -6.59 -12.29 -8.91
N ARG A 54 -6.25 -12.69 -7.68
CA ARG A 54 -6.64 -13.97 -7.08
C ARG A 54 -7.84 -13.79 -6.16
#